data_AF-A0A2E6H3K6-F1
#
_entry.id   AF-A0A2E6H3K6-F1
#
_cell.length_a   1.000
_cell.length_b   1.000
_cell.length_c   1.000
_cell.angle_alpha   90.00
_cell.angle_beta   90.00
_cell.angle_gamma   90.00
#
_symmetry.space_group_name_H-M   'P 1'
#
loop_
_entity.id
_entity.type
_entity.pdbx_description
1 polymer ?
#
loop_
_entity_poly.entity_id
_entity_poly.type
_entity_poly.pdbx_seq_one_letter_code
_entity_poly.pdbx_strand_id
1 'polypeptide(L)'
;MEEKQISTPLLDGHDYRPIKTCPKCTSVFITDDECEGCGFKLAYNPVGEAFGEKSFYSIKEHYWGGQSRLVQHWPELEKKSSVKAKKYLRDLDHRYEVLLTFLLGESEEDRGFYWLEFQDLCLELVDYGINPESLSIKLNDHSFHGYAPLIHDFLSELKESQSETSTVWNKFMDFRIGGVLKLRFLLISGIVLAAVSTASLLVYQYFFLFS
;
A
#
# COMPACT_ATOMS: atom_id res chain seq x y z
N MET A 1 -55.65 15.39 -15.20
CA MET A 1 -54.70 14.90 -16.22
C MET A 1 -53.45 14.51 -15.48
N GLU A 2 -53.29 13.23 -15.17
CA GLU A 2 -52.06 12.69 -14.58
C GLU A 2 -51.03 12.51 -15.71
N GLU A 3 -49.95 13.30 -15.67
CA GLU A 3 -48.78 13.06 -16.51
C GLU A 3 -48.07 11.80 -16.01
N LYS A 4 -48.20 10.71 -16.78
CA LYS A 4 -47.36 9.51 -16.62
C LYS A 4 -45.92 9.90 -16.96
N GLN A 5 -45.07 10.01 -15.95
CA GLN A 5 -43.62 10.06 -16.15
C GLN A 5 -43.15 8.69 -16.65
N ILE A 6 -42.71 8.67 -17.89
CA ILE A 6 -42.10 7.51 -18.53
C ILE A 6 -40.69 7.40 -17.97
N SER A 7 -40.46 6.44 -17.07
CA SER A 7 -39.13 6.01 -16.68
C SER A 7 -38.52 5.23 -17.85
N THR A 8 -37.59 5.84 -18.58
CA THR A 8 -36.76 5.12 -19.55
C THR A 8 -35.81 4.21 -18.76
N PRO A 9 -35.81 2.88 -18.98
CA PRO A 9 -34.85 2.01 -18.34
C PRO A 9 -33.50 2.16 -19.05
N LEU A 10 -32.47 2.62 -18.34
CA LEU A 10 -31.07 2.44 -18.74
C LEU A 10 -30.56 1.11 -18.16
N LEU A 11 -29.70 0.46 -18.93
CA LEU A 11 -29.43 -0.98 -18.98
C LEU A 11 -28.74 -1.63 -17.78
N ASP A 12 -28.58 -0.95 -16.64
CA ASP A 12 -27.67 -1.43 -15.57
C ASP A 12 -28.35 -1.91 -14.28
N GLY A 13 -29.68 -2.07 -14.27
CA GLY A 13 -30.38 -2.80 -13.19
C GLY A 13 -30.29 -2.19 -11.78
N HIS A 14 -29.77 -0.98 -11.62
CA HIS A 14 -29.70 -0.26 -10.36
C HIS A 14 -30.79 0.82 -10.29
N ASP A 15 -31.65 0.75 -9.26
CA ASP A 15 -32.69 1.74 -8.96
C ASP A 15 -32.06 3.07 -8.48
N TYR A 16 -31.58 3.90 -9.41
CA TYR A 16 -31.15 5.25 -9.08
C TYR A 16 -32.37 6.16 -8.92
N ARG A 17 -32.68 6.55 -7.67
CA ARG A 17 -33.63 7.63 -7.42
C ARG A 17 -32.99 8.96 -7.84
N PRO A 18 -33.64 9.80 -8.65
CA PRO A 18 -33.10 11.11 -8.98
C PRO A 18 -33.00 11.96 -7.71
N ILE A 19 -31.77 12.21 -7.25
CA ILE A 19 -31.51 13.08 -6.10
C ILE A 19 -31.78 14.51 -6.58
N LYS A 20 -32.97 15.06 -6.25
CA LYS A 20 -33.39 16.40 -6.68
C LYS A 20 -32.64 17.54 -5.98
N THR A 21 -31.87 17.26 -4.93
CA THR A 21 -31.23 18.28 -4.08
C THR A 21 -29.94 17.77 -3.46
N CYS A 22 -28.90 18.60 -3.47
CA CYS A 22 -27.62 18.29 -2.84
C CYS A 22 -27.79 18.08 -1.32
N PRO A 23 -27.29 16.98 -0.73
CA PRO A 23 -27.44 16.71 0.70
C PRO A 23 -26.63 17.68 1.58
N LYS A 24 -25.61 18.33 1.01
CA LYS A 24 -24.69 19.22 1.74
C LYS A 24 -25.15 20.68 1.79
N CYS A 25 -25.74 21.18 0.71
CA CYS A 25 -26.12 22.59 0.58
C CYS A 25 -27.55 22.82 0.11
N THR A 26 -28.35 21.77 -0.08
CA THR A 26 -29.74 21.83 -0.58
C THR A 26 -29.92 22.49 -1.95
N SER A 27 -28.83 22.73 -2.69
CA SER A 27 -28.88 23.25 -4.06
C SER A 27 -29.55 22.24 -5.01
N VAL A 28 -30.33 22.76 -5.96
CA VAL A 28 -30.98 22.01 -7.06
C VAL A 28 -30.09 21.97 -8.31
N PHE A 29 -29.04 22.79 -8.34
CA PHE A 29 -28.06 22.83 -9.43
C PHE A 29 -27.07 21.68 -9.25
N ILE A 30 -27.35 20.59 -9.95
CA ILE A 30 -26.55 19.36 -10.01
C ILE A 30 -26.28 19.08 -11.49
N THR A 31 -25.00 18.93 -11.83
CA THR A 31 -24.52 18.73 -13.20
C THR A 31 -23.45 17.64 -13.15
N ASP A 32 -23.58 16.61 -13.98
CA ASP A 32 -22.63 15.48 -14.07
C ASP A 32 -22.19 14.91 -12.72
N ASP A 33 -23.18 14.65 -11.84
CA ASP A 33 -22.97 14.14 -10.49
C ASP A 33 -22.15 15.05 -9.55
N GLU A 34 -22.03 16.35 -9.84
CA GLU A 34 -21.46 17.33 -8.94
C GLU A 34 -22.45 18.46 -8.65
N CYS A 35 -22.49 18.91 -7.40
CA CYS A 35 -23.29 20.06 -7.03
C CYS A 35 -22.55 21.37 -7.32
N GLU A 36 -23.04 22.16 -8.27
CA GLU A 36 -22.45 23.46 -8.63
C GLU A 36 -22.42 24.47 -7.47
N GLY A 37 -23.35 24.34 -6.52
CA GLY A 37 -23.45 25.27 -5.39
C GLY A 37 -22.37 25.07 -4.33
N CYS A 38 -21.81 23.87 -4.19
CA CYS A 38 -20.83 23.57 -3.13
C CYS A 38 -19.70 22.61 -3.54
N GLY A 39 -19.62 22.24 -4.81
CA GLY A 39 -18.65 21.28 -5.36
C GLY A 39 -18.82 19.86 -4.83
N PHE A 40 -20.01 19.51 -4.31
CA PHE A 40 -20.21 18.18 -3.72
C PHE A 40 -20.45 17.14 -4.81
N LYS A 41 -19.49 16.22 -4.99
CA LYS A 41 -19.64 15.06 -5.88
C LYS A 41 -20.62 14.04 -5.28
N LEU A 42 -21.75 13.85 -5.96
CA LEU A 42 -22.82 12.90 -5.67
C LEU A 42 -22.45 11.49 -6.12
N ALA A 43 -21.66 11.35 -7.19
CA ALA A 43 -21.06 10.08 -7.59
C ALA A 43 -19.80 9.82 -6.75
N TYR A 44 -19.86 8.79 -5.91
CA TYR A 44 -18.70 8.31 -5.18
C TYR A 44 -17.81 7.52 -6.14
N ASN A 45 -16.71 8.12 -6.59
CA ASN A 45 -15.63 7.39 -7.25
C ASN A 45 -14.60 6.93 -6.19
N PRO A 46 -14.58 5.65 -5.78
CA PRO A 46 -13.62 5.14 -4.82
C PRO A 46 -12.18 5.15 -5.36
N VAL A 47 -12.01 4.96 -6.67
CA VAL A 47 -10.70 4.88 -7.34
C VAL A 47 -10.05 6.26 -7.38
N GLY A 48 -10.84 7.30 -7.65
CA GLY A 48 -10.36 8.67 -7.77
C GLY A 48 -9.48 8.88 -9.00
N GLU A 49 -8.82 10.04 -9.07
CA GLU A 49 -7.90 10.40 -10.17
C GLU A 49 -6.55 9.68 -10.02
N ALA A 50 -5.94 9.33 -11.15
CA ALA A 50 -4.59 8.76 -11.19
C ALA A 50 -3.59 9.73 -10.55
N PHE A 51 -2.74 9.23 -9.64
CA PHE A 51 -1.81 10.03 -8.83
C PHE A 51 -2.46 11.16 -8.00
N GLY A 52 -3.79 11.15 -7.83
CA GLY A 52 -4.52 12.12 -7.03
C GLY A 52 -4.49 11.82 -5.54
N GLU A 53 -5.27 12.57 -4.75
CA GLU A 53 -5.28 12.49 -3.27
C GLU A 53 -5.61 11.10 -2.70
N LYS A 54 -6.35 10.28 -3.45
CA LYS A 54 -6.71 8.91 -3.06
C LYS A 54 -5.70 7.85 -3.50
N SER A 55 -4.66 8.26 -4.23
CA SER A 55 -3.63 7.35 -4.73
C SER A 55 -2.75 6.81 -3.62
N PHE A 56 -2.15 5.67 -3.87
CA PHE A 56 -1.08 5.08 -3.07
C PHE A 56 0.00 6.12 -2.74
N TYR A 57 0.40 6.94 -3.70
CA TYR A 57 1.47 7.93 -3.51
C TYR A 57 1.11 8.98 -2.46
N SER A 58 -0.13 9.49 -2.47
CA SER A 58 -0.61 10.42 -1.44
C SER A 58 -0.74 9.75 -0.07
N ILE A 59 -1.24 8.51 -0.01
CA ILE A 59 -1.30 7.73 1.24
C ILE A 59 0.11 7.54 1.82
N LYS A 60 1.07 7.19 0.96
CA LYS A 60 2.49 7.02 1.30
C LYS A 60 3.10 8.34 1.77
N GLU A 61 2.92 9.43 1.02
CA GLU A 61 3.44 10.74 1.39
C GLU A 61 2.91 11.20 2.75
N HIS A 62 1.61 11.06 3.01
CA HIS A 62 1.03 11.41 4.32
C HIS A 62 1.59 10.57 5.45
N TYR A 63 1.81 9.28 5.23
CA TYR A 63 2.40 8.40 6.23
C TYR A 63 3.85 8.79 6.55
N TRP A 64 4.70 8.90 5.54
CA TRP A 64 6.12 9.21 5.69
C TRP A 64 6.37 10.66 6.12
N GLY A 65 5.56 11.60 5.67
CA GLY A 65 5.55 12.99 6.13
C GLY A 65 5.25 13.11 7.63
N GLY A 66 4.48 12.16 8.19
CA GLY A 66 4.19 12.07 9.62
C GLY A 66 5.26 11.37 10.47
N GLN A 67 6.34 10.86 9.86
CA GLN A 67 7.47 10.22 10.54
C GLN A 67 8.53 11.23 11.00
N SER A 68 9.43 10.80 11.87
CA SER A 68 10.58 11.63 12.25
C SER A 68 11.54 11.77 11.06
N ARG A 69 12.25 12.90 10.98
CA ARG A 69 13.25 13.14 9.91
C ARG A 69 14.28 12.02 9.80
N LEU A 70 14.66 11.43 10.92
CA LEU A 70 15.61 10.32 10.97
C LEU A 70 15.04 9.07 10.30
N VAL A 71 13.78 8.73 10.57
CA VAL A 71 13.09 7.60 9.92
C VAL A 71 12.83 7.89 8.43
N GLN A 72 12.61 9.14 8.05
CA GLN A 72 12.49 9.51 6.63
C GLN A 72 13.80 9.30 5.85
N HIS A 73 14.96 9.52 6.47
CA HIS A 73 16.26 9.29 5.84
C HIS A 73 16.72 7.84 5.92
N TRP A 74 16.28 7.12 6.96
CA TRP A 74 16.56 5.70 7.18
C TRP A 74 15.25 4.93 7.41
N PRO A 75 14.55 4.55 6.32
CA PRO A 75 13.29 3.81 6.39
C PRO A 75 13.38 2.51 7.19
N GLU A 76 14.57 1.88 7.27
CA GLU A 76 14.79 0.65 8.03
C GLU A 76 14.58 0.81 9.54
N LEU A 77 14.63 2.05 10.04
CA LEU A 77 14.37 2.36 11.45
C LEU A 77 12.88 2.53 11.76
N GLU A 78 12.02 2.43 10.74
CA GLU A 78 10.57 2.50 10.90
C GLU A 78 10.05 1.33 11.76
N LYS A 79 9.27 1.68 12.79
CA LYS A 79 8.63 0.68 13.63
C LYS A 79 7.33 0.20 12.99
N LYS A 80 7.43 -0.84 12.14
CA LYS A 80 6.29 -1.49 11.46
C LYS A 80 5.20 -2.04 12.41
N SER A 81 5.51 -2.25 13.70
CA SER A 81 4.54 -2.67 14.72
C SER A 81 3.75 -1.51 15.36
N SER A 82 4.05 -0.26 15.04
CA SER A 82 3.40 0.91 15.62
C SER A 82 1.92 1.04 15.21
N VAL A 83 1.13 1.76 16.01
CA VAL A 83 -0.29 2.02 15.68
C VAL A 83 -0.43 2.79 14.36
N LYS A 84 0.50 3.71 14.07
CA LYS A 84 0.54 4.45 12.80
C LYS A 84 0.82 3.53 11.63
N ALA A 85 1.84 2.66 11.73
CA ALA A 85 2.17 1.67 10.70
C ALA A 85 1.01 0.71 10.43
N LYS A 86 0.32 0.24 11.48
CA LYS A 86 -0.88 -0.60 11.33
C LYS A 86 -2.06 0.13 10.69
N LYS A 87 -2.20 1.44 10.91
CA LYS A 87 -3.20 2.25 10.21
C LYS A 87 -2.83 2.35 8.73
N TYR A 88 -1.59 2.72 8.42
CA TYR A 88 -1.07 2.80 7.06
C TYR A 88 -1.27 1.48 6.31
N LEU A 89 -0.91 0.34 6.89
CA LEU A 89 -1.12 -0.97 6.29
C LEU A 89 -2.59 -1.26 5.95
N ARG A 90 -3.54 -0.84 6.80
CA ARG A 90 -4.98 -0.97 6.50
C ARG A 90 -5.41 -0.07 5.35
N ASP A 91 -4.87 1.14 5.30
CA ASP A 91 -5.15 2.09 4.22
C ASP A 91 -4.60 1.55 2.87
N LEU A 92 -3.42 0.90 2.89
CA LEU A 92 -2.84 0.20 1.73
C LEU A 92 -3.68 -1.01 1.30
N ASP A 93 -4.12 -1.85 2.25
CA ASP A 93 -4.94 -3.04 1.95
C ASP A 93 -6.29 -2.63 1.34
N HIS A 94 -6.90 -1.55 1.86
CA HIS A 94 -8.11 -1.01 1.27
C HIS A 94 -7.87 -0.48 -0.15
N ARG A 95 -6.76 0.25 -0.38
CA ARG A 95 -6.41 0.74 -1.72
C ARG A 95 -6.18 -0.41 -2.69
N TYR A 96 -5.59 -1.51 -2.23
CA TYR A 96 -5.37 -2.72 -3.02
C TYR A 96 -6.69 -3.29 -3.53
N GLU A 97 -7.69 -3.44 -2.66
CA GLU A 97 -9.02 -3.95 -3.04
C GLU A 97 -9.73 -3.03 -4.05
N VAL A 98 -9.62 -1.71 -3.85
CA VAL A 98 -10.20 -0.71 -4.76
C VAL A 98 -9.56 -0.79 -6.14
N LEU A 99 -8.22 -0.83 -6.21
CA LEU A 99 -7.50 -0.93 -7.48
C LEU A 99 -7.72 -2.28 -8.16
N LEU A 100 -7.73 -3.37 -7.40
CA LEU A 100 -8.01 -4.71 -7.91
C LEU A 100 -9.39 -4.75 -8.57
N THR A 101 -10.42 -4.26 -7.88
CA THR A 101 -11.79 -4.20 -8.41
C THR A 101 -11.85 -3.35 -9.68
N PHE A 102 -11.17 -2.20 -9.71
CA PHE A 102 -11.12 -1.33 -10.87
C PHE A 102 -10.43 -1.97 -12.09
N LEU A 103 -9.28 -2.58 -11.87
CA LEU A 103 -8.47 -3.21 -12.93
C LEU A 103 -9.14 -4.46 -13.53
N LEU A 104 -9.97 -5.16 -12.75
CA LEU A 104 -10.76 -6.31 -13.18
C LEU A 104 -12.11 -5.91 -13.80
N GLY A 105 -12.55 -4.66 -13.64
CA GLY A 105 -13.80 -4.15 -14.19
C GLY A 105 -13.80 -4.05 -15.73
N GLU A 106 -14.92 -3.58 -16.28
CA GLU A 106 -15.16 -3.50 -17.74
C GLU A 106 -14.78 -2.14 -18.37
N SER A 107 -14.48 -1.10 -17.59
CA SER A 107 -14.21 0.27 -18.10
C SER A 107 -12.84 0.42 -18.79
N GLU A 108 -12.76 0.81 -20.06
CA GLU A 108 -11.49 0.85 -20.82
C GLU A 108 -10.57 2.07 -20.54
N GLU A 109 -11.00 3.03 -19.72
CA GLU A 109 -10.24 4.29 -19.54
C GLU A 109 -8.99 4.13 -18.66
N ASP A 110 -7.87 4.71 -19.11
CA ASP A 110 -6.59 5.00 -18.43
C ASP A 110 -6.07 4.00 -17.37
N ARG A 111 -6.32 2.70 -17.57
CA ARG A 111 -5.87 1.63 -16.65
C ARG A 111 -4.35 1.54 -16.48
N GLY A 112 -3.56 2.07 -17.43
CA GLY A 112 -2.11 1.99 -17.39
C GLY A 112 -1.50 2.67 -16.15
N PHE A 113 -2.00 3.83 -15.75
CA PHE A 113 -1.50 4.52 -14.55
C PHE A 113 -1.89 3.79 -13.27
N TYR A 114 -3.11 3.28 -13.20
CA TYR A 114 -3.59 2.49 -12.06
C TYR A 114 -2.89 1.12 -11.96
N TRP A 115 -2.46 0.57 -13.08
CA TRP A 115 -1.63 -0.64 -13.12
C TRP A 115 -0.25 -0.40 -12.51
N LEU A 116 0.43 0.69 -12.89
CA LEU A 116 1.71 1.07 -12.27
C LEU A 116 1.54 1.30 -10.77
N GLU A 117 0.50 2.02 -10.37
CA GLU A 117 0.18 2.23 -8.96
C GLU A 117 -0.07 0.89 -8.22
N PHE A 118 -0.77 -0.05 -8.85
CA PHE A 118 -1.04 -1.37 -8.30
C PHE A 118 0.25 -2.19 -8.09
N GLN A 119 1.19 -2.14 -9.04
CA GLN A 119 2.48 -2.82 -8.91
C GLN A 119 3.28 -2.26 -7.74
N ASP A 120 3.41 -0.93 -7.65
CA ASP A 120 4.10 -0.25 -6.57
C ASP A 120 3.46 -0.55 -5.19
N LEU A 121 2.13 -0.57 -5.15
CA LEU A 121 1.37 -0.91 -3.94
C LEU A 121 1.63 -2.35 -3.48
N CYS A 122 1.63 -3.31 -4.41
CA CYS A 122 1.94 -4.71 -4.08
C CYS A 122 3.35 -4.86 -3.49
N LEU A 123 4.33 -4.17 -4.07
CA LEU A 123 5.70 -4.15 -3.56
C LEU A 123 5.77 -3.58 -2.14
N GLU A 124 5.06 -2.49 -1.86
CA GLU A 124 4.98 -1.90 -0.52
C GLU A 124 4.31 -2.87 0.47
N LEU A 125 3.19 -3.51 0.10
CA LEU A 125 2.52 -4.49 0.96
C LEU A 125 3.43 -5.67 1.33
N VAL A 126 4.22 -6.16 0.36
CA VAL A 126 5.22 -7.20 0.59
C VAL A 126 6.33 -6.72 1.53
N ASP A 127 6.80 -5.48 1.39
CA ASP A 127 7.77 -4.90 2.33
C ASP A 127 7.22 -4.81 3.76
N TYR A 128 5.91 -4.54 3.91
CA TYR A 128 5.23 -4.59 5.21
C TYR A 128 4.95 -6.01 5.74
N GLY A 129 5.38 -7.04 5.01
CA GLY A 129 5.32 -8.44 5.44
C GLY A 129 4.03 -9.17 5.05
N ILE A 130 3.23 -8.61 4.13
CA ILE A 130 2.09 -9.34 3.56
C ILE A 130 2.62 -10.41 2.60
N ASN A 131 2.13 -11.64 2.75
CA ASN A 131 2.51 -12.75 1.88
C ASN A 131 1.86 -12.54 0.49
N PRO A 132 2.63 -12.59 -0.63
CA PRO A 132 2.08 -12.55 -1.98
C PRO A 132 0.93 -13.54 -2.22
N GLU A 133 0.95 -14.72 -1.59
CA GLU A 133 -0.14 -15.69 -1.71
C GLU A 133 -1.47 -15.15 -1.19
N SER A 134 -1.45 -14.34 -0.14
CA SER A 134 -2.67 -13.71 0.39
C SER A 134 -3.25 -12.68 -0.57
N LEU A 135 -2.40 -11.99 -1.34
CA LEU A 135 -2.82 -11.08 -2.40
C LEU A 135 -3.44 -11.86 -3.57
N SER A 136 -2.82 -12.98 -3.97
CA SER A 136 -3.35 -13.86 -5.02
C SER A 136 -4.69 -14.51 -4.66
N ILE A 137 -4.93 -14.83 -3.38
CA ILE A 137 -6.24 -15.35 -2.93
C ILE A 137 -7.33 -14.32 -3.21
N LYS A 138 -7.10 -13.05 -2.90
CA LYS A 138 -8.05 -11.96 -3.17
C LYS A 138 -8.38 -11.81 -4.66
N LEU A 139 -7.42 -12.11 -5.56
CA LEU A 139 -7.67 -12.11 -7.01
C LEU A 139 -8.64 -13.22 -7.44
N ASN A 140 -8.53 -14.41 -6.87
CA ASN A 140 -9.33 -15.58 -7.25
C ASN A 140 -10.81 -15.45 -6.86
N ASP A 141 -11.14 -14.53 -5.97
CA ASP A 141 -12.52 -14.24 -5.56
C ASP A 141 -13.29 -13.42 -6.61
N HIS A 142 -12.62 -12.95 -7.66
CA HIS A 142 -13.21 -12.13 -8.74
C HIS A 142 -13.31 -12.91 -10.06
N SER A 143 -14.27 -12.51 -10.92
CA SER A 143 -14.39 -13.03 -12.28
C SER A 143 -13.21 -12.57 -13.15
N PHE A 144 -12.67 -13.49 -13.95
CA PHE A 144 -11.52 -13.23 -14.82
C PHE A 144 -11.91 -12.35 -16.02
N HIS A 145 -11.80 -11.03 -15.84
CA HIS A 145 -11.93 -10.01 -16.89
C HIS A 145 -10.81 -8.96 -16.77
N GLY A 146 -10.57 -8.20 -17.85
CA GLY A 146 -9.62 -7.09 -17.85
C GLY A 146 -8.15 -7.51 -17.60
N TYR A 147 -7.51 -6.88 -16.61
CA TYR A 147 -6.09 -7.08 -16.27
C TYR A 147 -5.80 -8.38 -15.49
N ALA A 148 -6.78 -9.26 -15.29
CA ALA A 148 -6.62 -10.47 -14.48
C ALA A 148 -5.37 -11.32 -14.83
N PRO A 149 -5.04 -11.59 -16.10
CA PRO A 149 -3.84 -12.35 -16.45
C PRO A 149 -2.55 -11.63 -16.06
N LEU A 150 -2.48 -10.32 -16.34
CA LEU A 150 -1.33 -9.47 -15.99
C LEU A 150 -1.11 -9.41 -14.48
N ILE A 151 -2.19 -9.27 -13.71
CA ILE A 151 -2.15 -9.27 -12.24
C ILE A 151 -1.67 -10.63 -11.74
N HIS A 152 -2.20 -11.73 -12.28
CA HIS A 152 -1.80 -13.08 -11.90
C HIS A 152 -0.31 -13.32 -12.15
N ASP A 153 0.17 -12.99 -13.35
CA ASP A 153 1.57 -13.18 -13.75
C ASP A 153 2.51 -12.38 -12.84
N PHE A 154 2.18 -11.11 -12.59
CA PHE A 154 2.95 -10.25 -11.69
C PHE A 154 2.98 -10.78 -10.24
N LEU A 155 1.85 -11.22 -9.69
CA LEU A 155 1.82 -11.77 -8.33
C LEU A 155 2.61 -13.09 -8.24
N SER A 156 2.65 -13.89 -9.31
CA SER A 156 3.47 -15.10 -9.36
C SER A 156 4.96 -14.78 -9.39
N GLU A 157 5.38 -13.76 -10.14
CA GLU A 157 6.76 -13.26 -10.15
C GLU A 157 7.18 -12.71 -8.78
N LEU A 158 6.30 -11.96 -8.11
CA LEU A 158 6.54 -11.48 -6.75
C LEU A 158 6.75 -12.64 -5.77
N LYS A 159 5.94 -13.69 -5.88
CA LYS A 159 6.07 -14.89 -5.04
C LYS A 159 7.42 -15.58 -5.26
N GLU A 160 7.84 -15.76 -6.51
CA GLU A 160 9.12 -16.38 -6.85
C GLU A 160 10.29 -15.56 -6.30
N SER A 161 10.29 -14.25 -6.52
CA SER A 161 11.36 -13.35 -6.05
C SER A 161 11.52 -13.33 -4.50
N GLN A 162 10.41 -13.40 -3.76
CA GLN A 162 10.45 -13.47 -2.29
C GLN A 162 11.01 -14.81 -1.80
N SER A 163 10.68 -15.90 -2.49
CA SER A 163 11.20 -17.23 -2.18
C SER A 163 12.72 -17.33 -2.43
N GLU A 164 13.22 -16.68 -3.49
CA GLU A 164 14.65 -16.67 -3.82
C GLU A 164 15.46 -15.83 -2.84
N THR A 165 15.01 -14.60 -2.54
CA THR A 165 15.72 -13.68 -1.64
C THR A 165 15.87 -14.25 -0.24
N SER A 166 14.80 -14.83 0.33
CA SER A 166 14.86 -15.52 1.61
C SER A 166 15.81 -16.72 1.57
N THR A 167 15.80 -17.48 0.48
CA THR A 167 16.70 -18.61 0.29
C THR A 167 18.18 -18.17 0.18
N VAL A 168 18.47 -17.09 -0.54
CA VAL A 168 19.84 -16.57 -0.70
C VAL A 168 20.37 -15.96 0.60
N TRP A 169 19.56 -15.17 1.30
CA TRP A 169 19.98 -14.55 2.57
C TRP A 169 20.19 -15.60 3.66
N ASN A 170 19.31 -16.61 3.73
CA ASN A 170 19.50 -17.74 4.63
C ASN A 170 20.75 -18.55 4.26
N LYS A 171 21.00 -18.80 2.97
CA LYS A 171 22.24 -19.46 2.51
C LYS A 171 23.49 -18.64 2.83
N PHE A 172 23.43 -17.32 2.72
CA PHE A 172 24.55 -16.43 3.06
C PHE A 172 24.82 -16.40 4.57
N MET A 173 23.78 -16.31 5.40
CA MET A 173 23.91 -16.30 6.87
C MET A 173 24.34 -17.66 7.44
N ASP A 174 23.95 -18.76 6.78
CA ASP A 174 24.39 -20.12 7.11
C ASP A 174 25.69 -20.53 6.40
N PHE A 175 26.31 -19.63 5.62
CA PHE A 175 27.59 -19.89 5.00
C PHE A 175 28.65 -20.17 6.08
N ARG A 176 29.29 -21.36 5.98
CA ARG A 176 30.31 -21.81 6.92
C ARG A 176 31.69 -21.43 6.40
N ILE A 177 32.36 -20.51 7.07
CA ILE A 177 33.76 -20.19 6.80
C ILE A 177 34.62 -21.26 7.49
N GLY A 178 35.39 -22.01 6.71
CA GLY A 178 36.29 -23.06 7.21
C GLY A 178 35.58 -24.27 7.84
N GLY A 179 34.32 -24.53 7.50
CA GLY A 179 33.59 -25.75 7.89
C GLY A 179 33.01 -25.78 9.32
N VAL A 180 33.41 -24.85 10.20
CA VAL A 180 33.03 -24.86 11.63
C VAL A 180 32.23 -23.62 12.05
N LEU A 181 32.55 -22.44 11.52
CA LEU A 181 31.97 -21.17 11.97
C LEU A 181 30.94 -20.64 10.95
N LYS A 182 29.69 -20.47 11.39
CA LYS A 182 28.66 -19.80 10.58
C LYS A 182 28.92 -18.29 10.55
N LEU A 183 28.72 -17.67 9.39
CA LEU A 183 28.89 -16.21 9.20
C LEU A 183 28.07 -15.38 10.20
N ARG A 184 26.86 -15.84 10.57
CA ARG A 184 26.03 -15.20 11.59
C ARG A 184 26.76 -15.01 12.94
N PHE A 185 27.60 -15.95 13.36
CA PHE A 185 28.35 -15.82 14.62
C PHE A 185 29.43 -14.73 14.54
N LEU A 186 30.06 -14.55 13.38
CA LEU A 186 31.08 -13.52 13.17
C LEU A 186 30.48 -12.11 13.17
N LEU A 187 29.31 -11.94 12.55
CA LEU A 187 28.61 -10.66 12.58
C LEU A 187 28.17 -10.29 14.00
N ILE A 188 27.59 -11.25 14.73
CA ILE A 188 27.18 -11.03 16.12
C ILE A 188 28.38 -10.72 17.01
N SER A 189 29.50 -11.45 16.88
CA SER A 189 30.70 -11.20 17.68
C SER A 189 31.30 -9.82 17.39
N GLY A 190 31.30 -9.38 16.12
CA GLY A 190 31.74 -8.04 15.73
C GLY A 190 30.92 -6.93 16.38
N ILE A 191 29.59 -7.06 16.39
CA ILE A 191 28.69 -6.09 17.03
C ILE A 191 28.94 -6.03 18.54
N VAL A 192 29.10 -7.18 19.20
CA VAL A 192 29.40 -7.25 20.63
C VAL A 192 30.75 -6.60 20.95
N LEU A 193 31.77 -6.88 20.14
CA LEU A 193 33.09 -6.28 20.34
C LEU A 193 33.06 -4.76 20.19
N ALA A 194 32.30 -4.26 19.21
CA ALA A 194 32.10 -2.83 19.00
C ALA A 194 31.38 -2.18 20.19
N ALA A 195 30.32 -2.81 20.70
CA ALA A 195 29.57 -2.34 21.86
C ALA A 195 30.42 -2.31 23.15
N VAL A 196 31.24 -3.33 23.38
CA VAL A 196 32.17 -3.38 24.52
C VAL A 196 33.23 -2.30 24.38
N SER A 197 33.75 -2.09 23.17
CA SER A 197 34.78 -1.08 22.90
C SER A 197 34.24 0.33 23.13
N THR A 198 33.02 0.63 22.66
CA THR A 198 32.39 1.93 22.89
C THR A 198 32.05 2.15 24.36
N ALA A 199 31.51 1.14 25.05
CA ALA A 199 31.27 1.22 26.49
C ALA A 199 32.57 1.45 27.29
N SER A 200 33.66 0.76 26.92
CA SER A 200 34.96 0.92 27.57
C SER A 200 35.52 2.33 27.40
N LEU A 201 35.39 2.90 26.19
CA LEU A 201 35.80 4.29 25.92
C LEU A 201 35.00 5.29 26.74
N LEU A 202 33.68 5.10 26.86
CA LEU A 202 32.82 5.98 27.66
C LEU A 202 33.18 5.93 29.15
N VAL A 203 33.46 4.75 29.69
CA VAL A 203 33.92 4.59 31.08
C VAL A 203 35.27 5.27 31.30
N TYR A 204 36.20 5.11 30.36
CA TYR A 204 37.52 5.74 30.44
C TYR A 204 37.41 7.28 30.41
N GLN A 205 36.55 7.81 29.53
CA GLN A 205 36.30 9.24 29.43
C GLN A 205 35.62 9.80 30.69
N TYR A 206 34.69 9.06 31.29
CA TYR A 206 34.08 9.43 32.57
C TYR A 206 35.12 9.51 33.69
N PHE A 207 36.01 8.51 33.78
CA PHE A 207 37.03 8.48 34.82
C PHE A 207 38.03 9.64 34.69
N PHE A 208 38.42 10.00 33.47
CA PHE A 208 39.34 11.11 33.20
C PHE A 208 38.74 12.49 33.48
N LEU A 209 37.42 12.66 33.31
CA LEU A 209 36.74 13.95 33.55
C LEU A 209 36.41 14.20 35.02
N PHE A 210 36.34 13.15 35.85
CA PHE A 210 35.92 13.23 37.25
C PHE A 210 36.99 12.80 38.27
N SER A 211 38.22 12.51 37.83
CA SER A 211 39.41 12.37 38.69
C SER A 211 40.30 13.60 38.60
#